data_AF-A0A7S1TY75-F1
#
_entry.id   AF-A0A7S1TY75-F1
#
_cell.length_a   1.000
_cell.length_b   1.000
_cell.length_c   1.000
_cell.angle_alpha   90.00
_cell.angle_beta   90.00
_cell.angle_gamma   90.00
#
_symmetry.space_group_name_H-M   'P 1'
#
loop_
_entity.id
_entity.type
_entity.pdbx_description
1 polymer ?
#
loop_
_entity_poly.entity_id
_entity_poly.type
_entity_poly.pdbx_seq_one_letter_code
_entity_poly.pdbx_strand_id
1 'polypeptide(L)'
;EPQKAYAIPKPFFAKGSYFKLVGVRPPFRRLVYPVPEPGGLGVHATVDLSGGVRFGPNVRWLGNTNSDAFLAPDSKESYDVDPSEAEAFYAAIRRYYPALPDGALAPDYAGVRPKLAGPGEGDADFRVDGVAAHGAPGLVHLFGIESPGLTSSLALAEHVAEMLADVPVR
;
A
#
# COMPACT_ATOMS: atom_id res chain seq x y z
N GLU A 1 30.35 -23.65 2.99
CA GLU A 1 29.82 -22.78 4.05
C GLU A 1 28.55 -23.40 4.62
N PRO A 2 28.25 -23.30 5.93
CA PRO A 2 26.98 -23.81 6.45
C PRO A 2 25.83 -23.03 5.80
N GLN A 3 24.89 -23.75 5.19
CA GLN A 3 23.70 -23.16 4.58
C GLN A 3 22.90 -22.45 5.68
N LYS A 4 22.76 -21.13 5.55
CA LYS A 4 22.05 -20.29 6.53
C LYS A 4 20.61 -20.81 6.65
N ALA A 5 20.13 -21.01 7.87
CA ALA A 5 18.76 -21.45 8.11
C ALA A 5 17.77 -20.47 7.45
N TYR A 6 16.73 -21.01 6.80
CA TYR A 6 15.68 -20.20 6.18
C TYR A 6 14.98 -19.33 7.23
N ALA A 7 14.79 -18.05 6.90
CA ALA A 7 14.16 -17.08 7.80
C ALA A 7 12.99 -16.36 7.10
N ILE A 8 11.82 -16.43 7.72
CA ILE A 8 10.64 -15.65 7.36
C ILE A 8 10.91 -14.18 7.71
N PRO A 9 10.70 -13.23 6.79
CA PRO A 9 10.98 -11.83 7.08
C PRO A 9 9.97 -11.26 8.09
N LYS A 10 10.42 -10.29 8.88
CA LYS A 10 9.53 -9.54 9.78
C LYS A 10 8.56 -8.69 8.95
N PRO A 11 7.24 -8.80 9.15
CA PRO A 11 6.28 -7.95 8.46
C PRO A 11 6.17 -6.59 9.13
N PHE A 12 5.92 -5.57 8.32
CA PHE A 12 5.45 -4.25 8.73
C PHE A 12 4.14 -3.93 8.01
N PHE A 13 3.37 -2.99 8.56
CA PHE A 13 2.05 -2.66 8.02
C PHE A 13 1.89 -1.15 7.91
N ALA A 14 1.58 -0.69 6.70
CA ALA A 14 1.36 0.73 6.42
C ALA A 14 -0.06 0.96 5.92
N LYS A 15 -0.89 1.57 6.76
CA LYS A 15 -2.23 2.06 6.42
C LYS A 15 -2.13 3.25 5.47
N GLY A 16 -3.05 3.31 4.52
CA GLY A 16 -3.26 4.43 3.63
C GLY A 16 -4.74 4.75 3.51
N SER A 17 -5.12 5.93 3.97
CA SER A 17 -6.47 6.48 3.92
C SER A 17 -6.73 7.18 2.59
N TYR A 18 -7.97 7.11 2.11
CA TYR A 18 -8.45 7.81 0.92
C TYR A 18 -9.65 8.70 1.23
N PHE A 19 -9.64 9.89 0.64
CA PHE A 19 -10.77 10.82 0.64
C PHE A 19 -11.33 10.94 -0.77
N LYS A 20 -12.65 10.92 -0.90
CA LYS A 20 -13.33 11.19 -2.18
C LYS A 20 -13.70 12.67 -2.29
N LEU A 21 -13.67 13.16 -3.52
CA LEU A 21 -14.12 14.50 -3.86
C LEU A 21 -15.66 14.54 -3.93
N VAL A 22 -16.28 15.48 -3.23
CA VAL A 22 -17.74 15.66 -3.17
C VAL A 22 -18.14 17.13 -3.36
N GLY A 23 -19.41 17.37 -3.71
CA GLY A 23 -19.98 18.71 -3.79
C GLY A 23 -19.47 19.58 -4.94
N VAL A 24 -18.56 19.07 -5.77
CA VAL A 24 -17.95 19.79 -6.89
C VAL A 24 -17.79 18.88 -8.11
N ARG A 25 -17.69 19.50 -9.29
CA ARG A 25 -17.39 18.76 -10.52
C ARG A 25 -15.95 18.21 -10.45
N PRO A 26 -15.71 16.93 -10.82
CA PRO A 26 -14.37 16.37 -10.92
C PRO A 26 -13.43 17.23 -11.80
N PRO A 27 -12.29 17.70 -11.26
CA PRO A 27 -11.37 18.59 -11.97
C PRO A 27 -10.41 17.84 -12.91
N PHE A 28 -10.24 16.53 -12.73
CA PHE A 28 -9.25 15.72 -13.45
C PHE A 28 -9.89 14.69 -14.37
N ARG A 29 -9.22 14.42 -15.50
CA ARG A 29 -9.56 13.34 -16.44
C ARG A 29 -8.46 12.27 -16.53
N ARG A 30 -7.38 12.46 -15.78
CA ARG A 30 -6.18 11.59 -15.72
C ARG A 30 -5.71 11.55 -14.28
N LEU A 31 -4.91 10.54 -13.96
CA LEU A 31 -4.26 10.45 -12.67
C LEU A 31 -3.23 11.58 -12.52
N VAL A 32 -3.10 12.14 -11.32
CA VAL A 32 -2.13 13.19 -11.01
C VAL A 32 -1.25 12.73 -9.87
N TYR A 33 0.04 12.54 -10.16
CA TYR A 33 1.06 12.15 -9.20
C TYR A 33 2.03 13.31 -9.00
N PRO A 34 2.00 13.97 -7.83
CA PRO A 34 3.03 14.93 -7.47
C PRO A 34 4.41 14.25 -7.44
N VAL A 35 5.46 15.03 -7.74
CA VAL A 35 6.84 14.54 -7.58
C VAL A 35 7.08 14.20 -6.10
N PRO A 36 7.62 13.02 -5.76
CA PRO A 36 7.93 12.67 -4.38
C PRO A 36 8.90 13.68 -3.75
N GLU A 37 8.56 14.19 -2.57
CA GLU A 37 9.43 15.02 -1.72
C GLU A 37 9.70 14.28 -0.40
N PRO A 38 10.90 14.38 0.19
CA PRO A 38 11.17 13.85 1.52
C PRO A 38 10.15 14.37 2.54
N GLY A 39 9.40 13.48 3.19
CA GLY A 39 8.34 13.84 4.15
C GLY A 39 7.00 14.24 3.53
N GLY A 40 6.86 14.18 2.20
CA GLY A 40 5.57 14.39 1.53
C GLY A 40 4.55 13.30 1.86
N LEU A 41 3.28 13.69 2.03
CA LEU A 41 2.17 12.77 2.34
C LEU A 41 1.87 11.75 1.21
N GLY A 42 2.40 11.96 0.00
CA GLY A 42 2.22 11.02 -1.12
C GLY A 42 0.81 11.00 -1.73
N VAL A 43 0.00 12.04 -1.48
CA VAL A 43 -1.42 12.11 -1.87
C VAL A 43 -1.54 12.44 -3.37
N HIS A 44 -1.76 11.39 -4.16
CA HIS A 44 -2.07 11.51 -5.58
C HIS A 44 -3.58 11.58 -5.82
N ALA A 45 -3.99 12.04 -7.00
CA ALA A 45 -5.38 12.01 -7.44
C ALA A 45 -5.59 10.83 -8.40
N THR A 46 -6.51 9.93 -8.06
CA THR A 46 -7.01 8.90 -8.96
C THR A 46 -8.40 9.25 -9.49
N VAL A 47 -8.73 8.70 -10.65
CA VAL A 47 -10.05 8.82 -11.30
C VAL A 47 -10.59 7.41 -11.45
N ASP A 48 -11.77 7.16 -10.88
CA ASP A 48 -12.45 5.87 -11.05
C ASP A 48 -13.16 5.78 -12.41
N LEU A 49 -13.69 4.59 -12.73
CA LEU A 49 -14.36 4.33 -14.00
C LEU A 49 -15.64 5.16 -14.20
N SER A 50 -16.23 5.68 -13.12
CA SER A 50 -17.39 6.57 -13.15
C SER A 50 -17.00 8.05 -13.24
N GLY A 51 -15.70 8.36 -13.28
CA GLY A 51 -15.15 9.71 -13.30
C GLY A 51 -15.06 10.37 -11.92
N GLY A 52 -15.32 9.64 -10.84
CA GLY A 52 -15.14 10.10 -9.47
C GLY A 52 -13.66 10.28 -9.14
N VAL A 53 -13.33 11.32 -8.37
CA VAL A 53 -11.94 11.61 -7.96
C VAL A 53 -11.72 11.19 -6.52
N ARG A 54 -10.63 10.47 -6.29
CA ARG A 54 -10.13 10.13 -4.95
C ARG A 54 -8.73 10.67 -4.76
N PHE A 55 -8.44 11.06 -3.53
CA PHE A 55 -7.13 11.50 -3.10
C PHE A 55 -6.59 10.53 -2.07
N GLY A 56 -5.32 10.18 -2.21
CA GLY A 56 -4.62 9.30 -1.28
C GLY A 56 -3.59 8.45 -2.00
N PRO A 57 -3.15 7.35 -1.39
CA PRO A 57 -3.19 7.16 0.06
C PRO A 57 -2.17 8.07 0.77
N ASN A 58 -2.40 8.38 2.05
CA ASN A 58 -1.32 8.77 2.95
C ASN A 58 -0.55 7.53 3.45
N VAL A 59 0.34 7.73 4.43
CA VAL A 59 1.08 6.64 5.08
C VAL A 59 0.99 6.78 6.60
N ARG A 60 0.38 5.79 7.26
CA ARG A 60 0.38 5.63 8.72
C ARG A 60 0.82 4.22 9.07
N TRP A 61 1.89 4.09 9.86
CA TRP A 61 2.40 2.79 10.26
C TRP A 61 1.55 2.20 11.39
N LEU A 62 1.16 0.94 11.26
CA LEU A 62 0.40 0.22 12.28
C LEU A 62 1.34 -0.53 13.23
N GLY A 63 1.00 -0.55 14.51
CA GLY A 63 1.64 -1.39 15.52
C GLY A 63 3.08 -1.04 15.91
N ASN A 64 3.60 0.15 15.55
CA ASN A 64 5.01 0.49 15.77
C ASN A 64 5.28 1.93 16.28
N THR A 65 4.33 2.61 16.92
CA THR A 65 4.58 3.92 17.51
C THR A 65 4.03 4.01 18.94
N ASN A 66 4.82 4.63 19.83
CA ASN A 66 4.49 4.93 21.23
C ASN A 66 3.33 5.94 21.41
N SER A 67 2.45 6.10 20.41
CA SER A 67 1.47 7.18 20.35
C SER A 67 0.13 6.81 19.71
N ASP A 68 -0.02 5.60 19.14
CA ASP A 68 -1.30 5.11 18.62
C ASP A 68 -1.59 3.75 19.26
N ALA A 69 -2.86 3.49 19.59
CA ALA A 69 -3.28 2.17 20.04
C ALA A 69 -2.76 1.12 19.05
N PHE A 70 -2.19 0.02 19.57
CA PHE A 70 -1.80 -1.10 18.72
C PHE A 70 -3.05 -1.60 17.98
N LEU A 71 -3.18 -1.23 16.72
CA LEU A 71 -4.19 -1.77 15.84
C LEU A 71 -3.60 -3.02 15.19
N ALA A 72 -4.26 -4.15 15.40
CA ALA A 72 -3.91 -5.34 14.65
C ALA A 72 -4.17 -5.05 13.15
N PRO A 73 -3.24 -5.41 12.26
CA PRO A 73 -3.31 -5.05 10.84
C PRO A 73 -4.57 -5.60 10.12
N ASP A 74 -5.17 -6.64 10.68
CA ASP A 74 -6.41 -7.28 10.25
C ASP A 74 -7.64 -6.87 11.07
N SER A 75 -7.50 -5.96 12.04
CA SER A 75 -8.63 -5.42 12.78
C SER A 75 -9.47 -4.48 11.90
N LYS A 76 -10.76 -4.38 12.21
CA LYS A 76 -11.68 -3.50 11.49
C LYS A 76 -11.23 -2.04 11.53
N GLU A 77 -10.73 -1.60 12.67
CA GLU A 77 -10.29 -0.23 12.96
C GLU A 77 -9.07 0.20 12.11
N SER A 78 -8.25 -0.77 11.69
CA SER A 78 -7.16 -0.53 10.74
C SER A 78 -7.68 0.00 9.39
N TYR A 79 -8.96 -0.19 9.07
CA TYR A 79 -9.59 0.24 7.82
C TYR A 79 -10.49 1.48 7.96
N ASP A 80 -10.69 2.00 9.18
CA ASP A 80 -11.46 3.22 9.39
C ASP A 80 -10.70 4.44 8.86
N VAL A 81 -11.38 5.40 8.25
CA VAL A 81 -10.76 6.67 7.83
C VAL A 81 -11.08 7.74 8.86
N ASP A 82 -10.06 8.25 9.54
CA ASP A 82 -10.21 9.35 10.50
C ASP A 82 -10.52 10.65 9.74
N PRO A 83 -11.71 11.26 9.93
CA PRO A 83 -12.07 12.49 9.23
C PRO A 83 -11.14 13.67 9.52
N SER A 84 -10.42 13.66 10.66
CA SER A 84 -9.46 14.71 11.00
C SER A 84 -8.22 14.71 10.10
N GLU A 85 -7.90 13.60 9.42
CA GLU A 85 -6.82 13.53 8.44
C GLU A 85 -7.07 14.45 7.23
N ALA A 86 -8.31 14.89 7.01
CA ALA A 86 -8.68 15.75 5.89
C ALA A 86 -7.87 17.05 5.83
N GLU A 87 -7.52 17.65 6.97
CA GLU A 87 -6.77 18.91 7.03
C GLU A 87 -5.40 18.79 6.32
N ALA A 88 -4.66 17.71 6.63
CA ALA A 88 -3.40 17.41 5.97
C ALA A 88 -3.57 17.13 4.46
N PHE A 89 -4.67 16.49 4.08
CA PHE A 89 -5.00 16.26 2.67
C PHE A 89 -5.27 17.58 1.92
N TYR A 90 -6.05 18.51 2.48
CA TYR A 90 -6.27 19.82 1.85
C TYR A 90 -4.96 20.55 1.56
N ALA A 91 -4.05 20.59 2.55
CA ALA A 91 -2.76 21.22 2.39
C ALA A 91 -1.92 20.59 1.28
N ALA A 92 -1.87 19.25 1.22
CA ALA A 92 -1.13 18.53 0.19
C ALA A 92 -1.74 18.69 -1.22
N ILE A 93 -3.05 18.52 -1.35
CA ILE A 93 -3.77 18.57 -2.63
C ILE A 93 -3.71 19.97 -3.23
N ARG A 94 -3.81 21.02 -2.41
CA ARG A 94 -3.77 22.42 -2.89
C ARG A 94 -2.47 22.82 -3.57
N ARG A 95 -1.39 22.04 -3.42
CA ARG A 95 -0.15 22.25 -4.19
C ARG A 95 -0.34 22.05 -5.70
N TYR A 96 -1.24 21.15 -6.10
CA TYR A 96 -1.54 20.87 -7.52
C TYR A 96 -3.00 21.15 -7.91
N TYR A 97 -3.88 21.40 -6.93
CA TYR A 97 -5.25 21.87 -7.14
C TYR A 97 -5.58 23.02 -6.19
N PRO A 98 -5.04 24.23 -6.40
CA PRO A 98 -5.20 25.36 -5.48
C PRO A 98 -6.66 25.80 -5.27
N ALA A 99 -7.52 25.55 -6.27
CA ALA A 99 -8.94 25.89 -6.24
C ALA A 99 -9.82 24.86 -5.50
N LEU A 100 -9.25 23.84 -4.84
CA LEU A 100 -10.00 22.85 -4.05
C LEU A 100 -10.85 23.55 -2.97
N PRO A 101 -12.19 23.51 -3.05
CA PRO A 101 -13.05 24.17 -2.08
C PRO A 101 -13.01 23.50 -0.70
N ASP A 102 -13.23 24.28 0.34
CA ASP A 102 -13.40 23.74 1.70
C ASP A 102 -14.63 22.84 1.76
N GLY A 103 -14.55 21.78 2.56
CA GLY A 103 -15.63 20.79 2.70
C GLY A 103 -15.82 19.84 1.52
N ALA A 104 -14.97 19.91 0.48
CA ALA A 104 -15.07 19.05 -0.70
C ALA A 104 -14.45 17.65 -0.53
N LEU A 105 -13.85 17.33 0.62
CA LEU A 105 -13.29 16.01 0.92
C LEU A 105 -14.17 15.26 1.92
N ALA A 106 -14.64 14.08 1.53
CA ALA A 106 -15.32 13.14 2.41
C ALA A 106 -14.45 11.89 2.62
N PRO A 107 -14.37 11.35 3.86
CA PRO A 107 -13.76 10.03 4.11
C PRO A 107 -14.36 8.97 3.18
N ASP A 108 -13.53 8.07 2.65
CA ASP A 108 -14.01 6.99 1.78
C ASP A 108 -13.60 5.61 2.28
N TYR A 109 -12.35 5.20 2.07
CA TYR A 109 -11.84 3.90 2.53
C TYR A 109 -10.35 3.98 2.87
N ALA A 110 -9.85 2.97 3.57
CA ALA A 110 -8.41 2.77 3.78
C ALA A 110 -7.97 1.38 3.31
N GLY A 111 -6.68 1.23 3.04
CA GLY A 111 -6.04 -0.06 2.79
C GLY A 111 -4.75 -0.20 3.59
N VAL A 112 -4.36 -1.44 3.90
CA VAL A 112 -3.13 -1.74 4.64
C VAL A 112 -2.15 -2.48 3.73
N ARG A 113 -0.95 -1.91 3.55
CA ARG A 113 0.12 -2.49 2.74
C ARG A 113 1.01 -3.41 3.58
N PRO A 114 1.28 -4.66 3.14
CA PRO A 114 2.28 -5.53 3.76
C PRO A 114 3.68 -5.12 3.30
N LYS A 115 4.48 -4.60 4.23
CA LYS A 115 5.81 -4.03 3.99
C LYS A 115 6.91 -4.94 4.54
N LEU A 116 8.04 -5.04 3.84
CA LEU A 116 9.24 -5.75 4.30
C LEU A 116 10.30 -4.84 4.94
N ALA A 117 10.18 -3.54 4.71
CA ALA A 117 11.00 -2.50 5.32
C ALA A 117 10.14 -1.64 6.25
N GLY A 118 10.70 -1.29 7.40
CA GLY A 118 10.04 -0.50 8.44
C GLY A 118 10.10 1.01 8.22
N PRO A 119 9.52 1.80 9.15
CA PRO A 119 9.62 3.25 9.12
C PRO A 119 11.08 3.73 9.12
N GLY A 120 11.46 4.57 8.16
CA GLY A 120 12.81 5.12 8.05
C GLY A 120 13.83 4.18 7.37
N GLU A 121 13.42 2.95 7.05
CA GLU A 121 14.20 2.04 6.21
C GLU A 121 13.91 2.33 4.72
N GLY A 122 14.83 1.96 3.83
CA GLY A 122 14.62 2.09 2.38
C GLY A 122 13.57 1.10 1.86
N ASP A 123 13.00 1.37 0.68
CA ASP A 123 12.03 0.46 0.08
C ASP A 123 12.64 -0.95 -0.14
N ALA A 124 11.81 -1.98 0.05
CA ALA A 124 12.17 -3.37 -0.18
C ALA A 124 11.37 -3.92 -1.37
N ASP A 125 12.01 -4.75 -2.19
CA ASP A 125 11.36 -5.45 -3.29
C ASP A 125 10.43 -6.56 -2.79
N PHE A 126 9.58 -7.09 -3.67
CA PHE A 126 8.82 -8.31 -3.42
C PHE A 126 9.76 -9.47 -3.12
N ARG A 127 9.37 -10.34 -2.19
CA ARG A 127 10.11 -11.57 -1.89
C ARG A 127 9.25 -12.78 -2.20
N VAL A 128 9.64 -13.54 -3.21
CA VAL A 128 9.02 -14.81 -3.61
C VAL A 128 10.01 -15.93 -3.32
N ASP A 129 9.71 -16.75 -2.31
CA ASP A 129 10.57 -17.85 -1.89
C ASP A 129 9.94 -19.19 -2.29
N GLY A 130 10.72 -20.06 -2.93
CA GLY A 130 10.32 -21.44 -3.25
C GLY A 130 11.25 -22.48 -2.63
N VAL A 131 11.17 -23.71 -3.13
CA VAL A 131 11.93 -24.86 -2.63
C VAL A 131 13.44 -24.62 -2.56
N ALA A 132 14.01 -23.85 -3.49
CA ALA A 132 15.43 -23.49 -3.47
C ALA A 132 15.83 -22.63 -2.26
N ALA A 133 14.90 -21.83 -1.73
CA ALA A 133 15.12 -20.96 -0.58
C ALA A 133 14.85 -21.68 0.75
N HIS A 134 13.77 -22.45 0.85
CA HIS A 134 13.29 -23.03 2.12
C HIS A 134 13.31 -24.56 2.20
N GLY A 135 13.60 -25.27 1.11
CA GLY A 135 13.68 -26.74 1.08
C GLY A 135 12.35 -27.50 1.07
N ALA A 136 11.22 -26.84 1.39
CA ALA A 136 9.88 -27.44 1.32
C ALA A 136 9.34 -27.53 -0.15
N PRO A 137 9.14 -28.74 -0.72
CA PRO A 137 8.59 -28.89 -2.07
C PRO A 137 7.09 -28.56 -2.11
N GLY A 138 6.62 -27.97 -3.21
CA GLY A 138 5.20 -27.65 -3.43
C GLY A 138 4.69 -26.44 -2.63
N LEU A 139 5.57 -25.69 -1.96
CA LEU A 139 5.26 -24.48 -1.21
C LEU A 139 5.98 -23.28 -1.86
N VAL A 140 5.27 -22.15 -1.96
CA VAL A 140 5.84 -20.85 -2.33
C VAL A 140 5.31 -19.80 -1.37
N HIS A 141 6.20 -18.98 -0.80
CA HIS A 141 5.83 -17.84 0.01
C HIS A 141 5.94 -16.54 -0.79
N LEU A 142 4.93 -15.68 -0.69
CA LEU A 142 4.93 -14.34 -1.25
C LEU A 142 4.89 -13.34 -0.11
N PHE A 143 5.96 -12.57 0.08
CA PHE A 143 6.05 -11.56 1.11
C PHE A 143 6.20 -10.17 0.51
N GLY A 144 5.64 -9.18 1.21
CA GLY A 144 5.81 -7.77 0.84
C GLY A 144 5.12 -7.38 -0.46
N ILE A 145 4.08 -8.10 -0.89
CA ILE A 145 3.36 -7.81 -2.14
C ILE A 145 2.48 -6.55 -1.95
N GLU A 146 3.12 -5.40 -1.88
CA GLU A 146 2.51 -4.08 -1.85
C GLU A 146 2.35 -3.51 -3.27
N SER A 147 2.31 -2.19 -3.47
CA SER A 147 2.32 -1.61 -4.82
C SER A 147 3.65 -1.91 -5.53
N PRO A 148 3.65 -2.33 -6.82
CA PRO A 148 2.54 -2.40 -7.78
C PRO A 148 1.92 -3.80 -7.94
N GLY A 149 1.61 -4.49 -6.85
CA GLY A 149 1.20 -5.91 -6.81
C GLY A 149 -0.03 -6.27 -7.64
N LEU A 150 -1.01 -5.35 -7.75
CA LEU A 150 -2.15 -5.55 -8.66
C LEU A 150 -1.69 -5.56 -10.12
N THR A 151 -0.87 -4.57 -10.52
CA THR A 151 -0.34 -4.44 -11.89
C THR A 151 0.52 -5.65 -12.26
N SER A 152 1.32 -6.18 -11.32
CA SER A 152 2.20 -7.32 -11.54
C SER A 152 1.56 -8.68 -11.25
N SER A 153 0.26 -8.73 -10.94
CA SER A 153 -0.40 -9.93 -10.43
C SER A 153 -0.32 -11.12 -11.38
N LEU A 154 -0.47 -10.91 -12.69
CA LEU A 154 -0.37 -11.98 -13.70
C LEU A 154 1.06 -12.51 -13.83
N ALA A 155 2.05 -11.61 -13.90
CA ALA A 155 3.46 -12.01 -13.96
C ALA A 155 3.90 -12.73 -12.67
N LEU A 156 3.40 -12.30 -11.50
CA LEU A 156 3.63 -12.99 -10.23
C LEU A 156 3.02 -14.40 -10.25
N ALA A 157 1.82 -14.56 -10.79
CA ALA A 157 1.17 -15.86 -10.89
C ALA A 157 1.94 -16.82 -11.81
N GLU A 158 2.41 -16.35 -12.97
CA GLU A 158 3.27 -17.12 -13.88
C GLU A 158 4.56 -17.56 -13.19
N HIS A 159 5.24 -16.63 -12.51
CA HIS A 159 6.46 -16.93 -11.77
C HIS A 159 6.25 -18.01 -10.69
N VAL A 160 5.15 -17.91 -9.93
CA VAL A 160 4.79 -18.92 -8.92
C VAL A 160 4.48 -20.28 -9.57
N ALA A 161 3.79 -20.30 -10.71
CA ALA A 161 3.47 -21.54 -11.42
C ALA A 161 4.73 -22.25 -11.93
N GLU A 162 5.70 -21.50 -12.48
CA GLU A 162 7.00 -22.03 -12.90
C GLU A 162 7.76 -22.66 -11.72
N MET A 163 7.81 -21.97 -10.57
CA MET A 163 8.47 -22.48 -9.37
C MET A 163 7.84 -23.78 -8.83
N LEU A 164 6.55 -24.01 -9.11
CA LEU A 164 5.83 -25.21 -8.70
C LEU A 164 5.94 -26.34 -9.75
N ALA A 165 6.14 -26.02 -11.03
CA ALA A 165 6.21 -27.00 -12.11
C ALA A 165 7.39 -27.97 -11.99
N ASP A 166 8.51 -27.51 -11.41
CA ASP A 166 9.73 -28.32 -11.22
C ASP A 166 9.66 -29.29 -10.02
N VAL A 167 8.53 -29.34 -9.32
CA VAL A 167 8.34 -30.24 -8.18
C VAL A 167 7.50 -31.44 -8.61
N PRO A 168 8.06 -32.67 -8.71
CA PRO A 168 7.27 -33.84 -8.99
C PRO A 168 6.20 -34.02 -7.91
N VAL A 169 4.94 -33.93 -8.32
CA VAL A 169 3.78 -34.24 -7.46
C VAL A 169 3.91 -35.71 -7.06
N ARG A 170 4.09 -35.95 -5.75
CA ARG A 170 4.08 -37.30 -5.18
C ARG A 170 2.66 -37.72 -4.84
#